data_AF-A0A2E4RBP5-F1
#
_entry.id   AF-A0A2E4RBP5-F1
#
_cell.length_a   1.000
_cell.length_b   1.000
_cell.length_c   1.000
_cell.angle_alpha   90.00
_cell.angle_beta   90.00
_cell.angle_gamma   90.00
#
_symmetry.space_group_name_H-M   'P 1'
#
loop_
_entity.id
_entity.type
_entity.pdbx_description
1 polymer ?
#
loop_
_entity_poly.entity_id
_entity_poly.type
_entity_poly.pdbx_seq_one_letter_code
_entity_poly.pdbx_strand_id
1 'polypeptide(L)'
;MKWTWYLFKNIYCFIYVYILIPIFLVGCANIVAPSGGDKDISPPKIISANPPSKSINFNGKKIILVFDEYFKLKKNNINLSPICEPPPKINIKGKTIEINI
;
A
#
# COMPACT_ATOMS: atom_id res chain seq x y z
N MET A 1 -58.14 -10.38 46.20
CA MET A 1 -57.77 -10.91 44.87
C MET A 1 -56.98 -9.88 44.03
N LYS A 2 -55.93 -9.24 44.58
CA LYS A 2 -55.06 -8.28 43.86
C LYS A 2 -53.57 -8.66 43.92
N TRP A 3 -53.19 -9.55 44.85
CA TRP A 3 -51.81 -9.99 45.09
C TRP A 3 -51.30 -11.00 44.06
N THR A 4 -52.16 -11.85 43.51
CA THR A 4 -51.78 -12.84 42.50
C THR A 4 -51.31 -12.17 41.21
N TRP A 5 -51.97 -11.11 40.76
CA TRP A 5 -51.56 -10.32 39.60
C TRP A 5 -50.21 -9.61 39.80
N TYR A 6 -49.90 -9.16 41.02
CA TYR A 6 -48.62 -8.50 41.31
C TYR A 6 -47.45 -9.50 41.29
N LEU A 7 -47.66 -10.71 41.82
CA LEU A 7 -46.68 -11.79 41.78
C LEU A 7 -46.43 -12.30 40.35
N PHE A 8 -47.49 -12.49 39.55
CA PHE A 8 -47.35 -12.87 38.14
C PHE A 8 -46.68 -11.77 37.29
N LYS A 9 -46.97 -10.48 37.55
CA LYS A 9 -46.32 -9.35 36.87
C LYS A 9 -44.81 -9.27 37.20
N ASN A 10 -44.42 -9.59 38.43
CA ASN A 10 -43.01 -9.56 38.85
C ASN A 10 -42.20 -10.70 38.21
N ILE A 11 -42.78 -11.90 38.13
CA ILE A 11 -42.16 -13.06 37.47
C ILE A 11 -41.95 -12.81 35.97
N TYR A 12 -42.95 -12.24 35.28
CA TYR A 12 -42.82 -11.87 33.87
C TYR A 12 -41.74 -10.80 33.63
N CYS A 13 -41.61 -9.84 34.55
CA CYS A 13 -40.55 -8.82 34.47
C CYS A 13 -39.16 -9.45 34.64
N PHE A 14 -38.98 -10.35 35.60
CA PHE A 14 -37.71 -11.06 35.82
C PHE A 14 -37.30 -11.94 34.64
N ILE A 15 -38.26 -12.66 34.03
CA ILE A 15 -38.00 -13.49 32.84
C ILE A 15 -37.58 -12.60 31.65
N TYR A 16 -38.25 -11.46 31.47
CA TYR A 16 -37.94 -10.52 30.39
C TYR A 16 -36.53 -9.92 30.52
N VAL A 17 -36.14 -9.56 31.75
CA VAL A 17 -34.79 -9.06 32.05
C VAL A 17 -33.73 -10.14 31.82
N TYR A 18 -33.99 -11.38 32.24
CA TYR A 18 -33.06 -12.50 32.07
C TYR A 18 -32.78 -12.82 30.58
N ILE A 19 -33.80 -12.69 29.72
CA ILE A 19 -33.68 -12.90 28.27
C ILE A 19 -32.95 -11.74 27.58
N LEU A 20 -33.07 -10.50 28.08
CA LEU A 20 -32.43 -9.32 27.50
C LEU A 20 -30.95 -9.15 27.88
N ILE A 21 -30.53 -9.62 29.04
CA ILE A 21 -29.14 -9.55 29.53
C ILE A 21 -28.08 -10.08 28.54
N PRO A 22 -28.21 -11.26 27.92
CA PRO A 22 -27.15 -11.80 27.07
C PRO A 22 -26.88 -10.95 25.82
N ILE A 23 -27.86 -10.16 25.34
CA ILE A 23 -27.72 -9.30 24.16
C ILE A 23 -26.72 -8.17 24.40
N PHE A 24 -26.58 -7.72 25.66
CA PHE A 24 -25.62 -6.67 26.04
C PHE A 24 -24.22 -7.20 26.36
N LEU A 25 -24.06 -8.52 26.49
CA LEU A 25 -22.77 -9.17 26.79
C LEU A 25 -22.03 -9.64 25.54
N VAL A 26 -22.66 -9.60 24.35
CA VAL A 26 -22.00 -9.95 23.08
C VAL A 26 -21.28 -8.74 22.50
N GLY A 27 -20.01 -8.55 22.86
CA GLY A 27 -19.13 -7.57 22.22
C GLY A 27 -18.61 -8.07 20.87
N CYS A 28 -18.60 -7.19 19.88
CA CYS A 28 -18.13 -7.47 18.51
C CYS A 28 -16.59 -7.57 18.45
N ALA A 29 -16.07 -8.35 17.49
CA ALA A 29 -14.64 -8.57 17.29
C ALA A 29 -13.87 -7.25 17.13
N ASN A 30 -12.72 -7.14 17.81
CA ASN A 30 -11.84 -5.98 17.67
C ASN A 30 -11.29 -5.92 16.24
N ILE A 31 -11.54 -4.81 15.55
CA ILE A 31 -10.96 -4.56 14.23
C ILE A 31 -9.47 -4.25 14.44
N VAL A 32 -8.64 -5.25 14.17
CA VAL A 32 -7.18 -5.09 14.14
C VAL A 32 -6.77 -4.97 12.68
N ALA A 33 -5.90 -4.01 12.38
CA ALA A 33 -5.32 -3.93 11.06
C ALA A 33 -4.57 -5.24 10.77
N PRO A 34 -4.71 -5.83 9.57
CA PRO A 34 -3.89 -6.97 9.20
C PRO A 34 -2.41 -6.59 9.34
N SER A 35 -1.60 -7.50 9.90
CA SER A 35 -0.15 -7.30 9.89
C SER A 35 0.29 -7.18 8.43
N GLY A 36 1.03 -6.13 8.11
CA GLY A 36 1.60 -5.96 6.77
C GLY A 36 2.47 -7.15 6.38
N GLY A 37 2.70 -7.31 5.08
CA GLY A 37 3.64 -8.31 4.56
C GLY A 37 5.09 -7.98 4.91
N ASP A 38 5.97 -8.90 4.56
CA ASP A 38 7.41 -8.69 4.69
C ASP A 38 7.86 -7.44 3.93
N LYS A 39 8.87 -6.77 4.47
CA LYS A 39 9.44 -5.59 3.84
C LYS A 39 10.15 -5.98 2.55
N ASP A 40 9.90 -5.25 1.46
CA ASP A 40 10.62 -5.43 0.21
C ASP A 40 12.13 -5.14 0.40
N ILE A 41 12.96 -6.14 0.11
CA ILE A 41 14.42 -6.09 0.26
C ILE A 41 15.10 -6.10 -1.11
N SER A 42 14.46 -6.67 -2.14
CA SER A 42 15.03 -6.78 -3.48
C SER A 42 14.99 -5.45 -4.23
N PRO A 43 16.09 -5.07 -4.92
CA PRO A 43 16.08 -3.92 -5.81
C PRO A 43 15.33 -4.23 -7.12
N PRO A 44 14.75 -3.21 -7.78
CA PRO A 44 14.08 -3.38 -9.07
C PRO A 44 15.09 -3.78 -10.15
N LYS A 45 14.68 -4.63 -11.07
CA LYS A 45 15.52 -5.12 -12.18
C LYS A 45 15.15 -4.42 -13.48
N ILE A 46 16.16 -4.18 -14.31
CA ILE A 46 15.99 -3.62 -15.65
C ILE A 46 15.46 -4.73 -16.57
N ILE A 47 14.29 -4.50 -17.16
CA ILE A 47 13.70 -5.38 -18.18
C ILE A 47 14.23 -5.00 -19.56
N SER A 48 14.29 -3.70 -19.85
CA SER A 48 14.75 -3.20 -21.14
C SER A 48 15.43 -1.85 -21.02
N ALA A 49 16.35 -1.60 -21.95
CA ALA A 49 17.08 -0.37 -22.08
C ALA A 49 17.12 0.06 -23.54
N ASN A 50 16.83 1.33 -23.79
CA ASN A 50 17.01 1.96 -25.07
C ASN A 50 17.84 3.25 -24.88
N PRO A 51 19.08 3.31 -25.38
CA PRO A 51 19.74 2.29 -26.21
C PRO A 51 20.11 1.03 -25.42
N PRO A 52 20.36 -0.11 -26.11
CA PRO A 52 20.82 -1.33 -25.47
C PRO A 52 22.13 -1.10 -24.70
N SER A 53 22.34 -1.86 -23.63
CA SER A 53 23.60 -1.79 -22.87
C SER A 53 24.80 -2.03 -23.81
N LYS A 54 25.86 -1.23 -23.64
CA LYS A 54 27.08 -1.23 -24.48
C LYS A 54 26.87 -0.81 -25.94
N SER A 55 25.78 -0.11 -26.26
CA SER A 55 25.62 0.53 -27.56
C SER A 55 26.72 1.57 -27.82
N ILE A 56 27.25 1.57 -29.04
CA ILE A 56 28.18 2.59 -29.54
C ILE A 56 27.47 3.54 -30.50
N ASN A 57 28.02 4.73 -30.72
CA ASN A 57 27.55 5.72 -31.70
C ASN A 57 26.06 6.07 -31.58
N PHE A 58 25.56 6.19 -30.35
CA PHE A 58 24.18 6.59 -30.10
C PHE A 58 23.97 8.07 -30.45
N ASN A 59 23.06 8.35 -31.38
CA ASN A 59 22.72 9.72 -31.83
C ASN A 59 21.32 10.17 -31.36
N GLY A 60 20.69 9.44 -30.45
CA GLY A 60 19.38 9.82 -29.91
C GLY A 60 19.50 10.86 -28.78
N LYS A 61 18.42 11.59 -28.53
CA LYS A 61 18.36 12.61 -27.45
C LYS A 61 17.78 12.07 -26.13
N LYS A 62 17.44 10.78 -26.08
CA LYS A 62 16.70 10.20 -24.97
C LYS A 62 17.15 8.78 -24.65
N ILE A 63 17.44 8.52 -23.38
CA ILE A 63 17.66 7.18 -22.84
C ILE A 63 16.41 6.77 -22.06
N ILE A 64 15.91 5.58 -22.32
CA ILE A 64 14.73 4.99 -21.68
C ILE A 64 15.16 3.69 -21.01
N LEU A 65 14.92 3.57 -19.70
CA LEU A 65 15.09 2.30 -18.97
C LEU A 65 13.75 1.89 -18.38
N VAL A 66 13.37 0.63 -18.58
CA VAL A 66 12.13 0.04 -18.07
C VAL A 66 12.49 -0.97 -17.00
N PHE A 67 11.84 -0.85 -15.85
CA PHE A 67 12.00 -1.73 -14.70
C PHE A 67 10.80 -2.66 -14.54
N ASP A 68 11.00 -3.75 -13.81
CA ASP A 68 9.95 -4.70 -13.42
C ASP A 68 8.95 -4.13 -12.41
N GLU A 69 9.41 -3.19 -11.58
CA GLU A 69 8.65 -2.65 -10.47
C GLU A 69 8.61 -1.11 -10.46
N TYR A 70 7.69 -0.56 -9.65
CA TYR A 70 7.60 0.88 -9.42
C TYR A 70 8.73 1.32 -8.50
N PHE A 71 9.43 2.38 -8.87
CA PHE A 71 10.53 2.91 -8.07
C PHE A 71 10.40 4.43 -7.87
N LYS A 72 11.08 4.92 -6.84
CA LYS A 72 11.23 6.35 -6.57
C LYS A 72 12.71 6.70 -6.62
N LEU A 73 13.05 7.73 -7.40
CA LEU A 73 14.40 8.25 -7.44
C LEU A 73 14.66 9.21 -6.28
N LYS A 74 15.79 9.00 -5.59
CA LYS A 74 16.37 9.98 -4.68
C LYS A 74 17.47 10.75 -5.40
N LYS A 75 17.77 11.96 -4.91
CA LYS A 75 18.57 12.99 -5.60
C LYS A 75 20.04 12.61 -5.95
N ASN A 76 20.52 11.43 -5.55
CA ASN A 76 21.91 10.97 -5.73
C ASN A 76 22.03 9.55 -6.32
N ASN A 77 20.95 8.98 -6.86
CA ASN A 77 20.95 7.59 -7.33
C ASN A 77 21.38 7.45 -8.80
N ILE A 78 21.66 8.55 -9.49
CA ILE A 78 22.04 8.54 -10.91
C ILE A 78 23.41 9.19 -11.03
N ASN A 79 24.38 8.41 -11.48
CA ASN A 79 25.71 8.88 -11.83
C ASN A 79 25.86 8.83 -13.34
N LEU A 80 26.11 9.98 -13.96
CA LEU A 80 26.36 10.10 -15.39
C LEU A 80 27.82 10.45 -15.59
N SER A 81 28.47 9.74 -16.51
CA SER A 81 29.85 9.97 -16.87
C SER A 81 30.00 9.72 -18.37
N PRO A 82 30.52 10.68 -19.14
CA PRO A 82 31.04 12.01 -18.75
C PRO A 82 29.96 13.00 -18.27
N ILE A 83 30.37 14.10 -17.64
CA ILE A 83 29.46 15.17 -17.20
C ILE A 83 28.83 15.81 -18.45
N CYS A 84 27.50 15.90 -18.47
CA CYS A 84 26.76 16.56 -19.54
C CYS A 84 26.51 18.03 -19.18
N GLU A 85 26.79 18.94 -20.10
CA GLU A 85 26.45 20.36 -20.00
C GLU A 85 25.53 20.75 -21.17
N PRO A 86 24.25 21.12 -20.91
CA PRO A 86 23.56 21.18 -19.62
C PRO A 86 23.24 19.81 -19.00
N PRO A 87 22.93 19.72 -17.69
CA PRO A 87 22.55 18.47 -17.07
C PRO A 87 21.25 17.93 -17.68
N PRO A 88 21.14 16.62 -17.89
CA PRO A 88 19.99 16.04 -18.57
C PRO A 88 18.74 16.11 -17.71
N LYS A 89 17.58 16.20 -18.36
CA LYS A 89 16.28 16.20 -17.70
C LYS A 89 15.81 14.77 -17.49
N ILE A 90 15.70 14.37 -16.22
CA ILE A 90 15.22 13.06 -15.81
C ILE A 90 13.72 13.13 -15.50
N ASN A 91 12.93 12.28 -16.15
CA ASN A 91 11.49 12.14 -15.91
C ASN A 91 11.15 10.68 -15.57
N ILE A 92 10.17 10.47 -14.70
CA ILE A 92 9.77 9.14 -14.22
C ILE A 92 8.30 8.96 -14.53
N LYS A 93 7.97 7.87 -15.22
CA LYS A 93 6.60 7.49 -15.56
C LYS A 93 6.36 6.06 -15.11
N GLY A 94 5.87 5.90 -13.87
CA GLY A 94 5.58 4.60 -13.29
C GLY A 94 6.85 3.75 -13.14
N LYS A 95 7.00 2.73 -13.99
CA LYS A 95 8.14 1.80 -14.02
C LYS A 95 9.23 2.20 -15.02
N THR A 96 9.11 3.35 -15.67
CA THR A 96 10.03 3.80 -16.71
C THR A 96 10.72 5.10 -16.31
N ILE A 97 12.04 5.16 -16.51
CA ILE A 97 12.83 6.40 -16.43
C ILE A 97 13.18 6.86 -17.85
N GLU A 98 13.03 8.17 -18.06
CA GLU A 98 13.35 8.87 -19.29
C GLU A 98 14.40 9.94 -19.01
N ILE A 99 15.60 9.78 -19.56
CA ILE A 99 16.69 10.74 -19.42
C ILE A 99 16.84 11.46 -20.76
N ASN A 100 16.50 12.74 -20.79
CA ASN A 100 16.66 13.58 -21.98
C ASN A 100 17.99 14.31 -21.90
N ILE A 101 18.88 14.03 -22.85
CA ILE A 101 20.24 14.59 -22.96
C ILE A 101 20.19 15.85 -23.82
#